data_AF-A0A7D5IZV7-F1
#
_entry.id   AF-A0A7D5IZV7-F1
#
_cell.length_a   1.000
_cell.length_b   1.000
_cell.length_c   1.000
_cell.angle_alpha   90.00
_cell.angle_beta   90.00
_cell.angle_gamma   90.00
#
_symmetry.space_group_name_H-M   'P 1'
#
loop_
_entity.id
_entity.type
_entity.pdbx_description
1 polymer ?
#
loop_
_entity_poly.entity_id
_entity_poly.type
_entity_poly.pdbx_seq_one_letter_code
_entity_poly.pdbx_strand_id
1 'polypeptide(L)'
;MRSVASSAESVAGRAYIDALVAAGFDKGAMQVTADRTSVGDPVDSLQFSVSWQGECLVGQVGPSTPAPTALVLPELDSGGCLVGDTRSIDW
;
A
#
# COMPACT_ATOMS: atom_id res chain seq x y z
N MET A 1 5.05 7.87 4.54
CA MET A 1 4.14 8.30 3.44
C MET A 1 4.76 9.37 2.55
N ARG A 2 4.75 10.66 2.91
CA ARG A 2 5.25 11.74 2.03
C ARG A 2 6.74 11.61 1.70
N SER A 3 7.56 11.19 2.67
CA SER A 3 9.00 10.97 2.48
C SER A 3 9.32 9.94 1.40
N VAL A 4 8.61 8.81 1.40
CA VAL A 4 8.76 7.75 0.38
C VAL A 4 8.31 8.25 -0.98
N ALA A 5 7.15 8.91 -1.03
CA ALA A 5 6.59 9.42 -2.29
C ALA A 5 7.43 10.50 -2.98
N SER A 6 8.23 11.26 -2.23
CA SER A 6 9.17 12.24 -2.79
C SER A 6 10.53 11.64 -3.17
N SER A 7 10.69 10.32 -3.11
CA SER A 7 11.95 9.62 -3.39
C SER A 7 11.90 8.83 -4.71
N ALA A 8 13.03 8.22 -5.10
CA ALA A 8 13.08 7.30 -6.23
C ALA A 8 12.23 6.02 -6.02
N GLU A 9 11.86 5.72 -4.77
CA GLU A 9 11.05 4.58 -4.36
C GLU A 9 9.54 4.90 -4.33
N SER A 10 9.10 5.97 -5.00
CA SER A 10 7.72 6.51 -4.92
C SER A 10 6.62 5.56 -5.40
N VAL A 11 6.99 4.49 -6.09
CA VAL A 11 6.10 3.39 -6.52
C VAL A 11 6.58 2.02 -6.03
N ALA A 12 7.55 1.97 -5.11
CA ALA A 12 8.04 0.72 -4.54
C ALA A 12 7.17 0.33 -3.33
N GLY A 13 6.33 -0.71 -3.49
CA GLY A 13 5.40 -1.12 -2.43
C GLY A 13 6.10 -1.46 -1.11
N ARG A 14 7.29 -2.06 -1.18
CA ARG A 14 8.13 -2.36 0.00
C ARG A 14 8.46 -1.10 0.82
N ALA A 15 8.81 0.01 0.17
CA ALA A 15 9.21 1.23 0.87
C ALA A 15 8.05 1.80 1.71
N TYR A 16 6.81 1.64 1.25
CA TYR A 16 5.62 2.04 2.02
C TYR A 16 5.34 1.10 3.19
N ILE A 17 5.45 -0.22 2.97
CA ILE A 17 5.31 -1.22 4.03
C ILE A 17 6.36 -1.01 5.13
N ASP A 18 7.62 -0.84 4.77
CA ASP A 18 8.71 -0.63 5.73
C ASP A 18 8.53 0.69 6.50
N ALA A 19 8.04 1.75 5.83
CA ALA A 19 7.72 3.01 6.49
C ALA A 19 6.55 2.89 7.49
N LEU A 20 5.56 2.04 7.22
CA LEU A 20 4.45 1.78 8.14
C LEU A 20 4.89 0.92 9.32
N VAL A 21 5.74 -0.08 9.08
CA VAL A 21 6.35 -0.89 10.14
C VAL A 21 7.20 -0.02 11.06
N ALA A 22 8.02 0.89 10.50
CA ALA A 22 8.79 1.85 11.27
C ALA A 22 7.90 2.82 12.09
N ALA A 23 6.66 3.05 11.64
CA ALA A 23 5.66 3.83 12.38
C ALA A 23 4.91 3.01 13.46
N GLY A 24 5.18 1.70 13.56
CA GLY A 24 4.63 0.83 14.61
C GLY A 24 3.44 -0.03 14.20
N PHE A 25 3.09 -0.08 12.91
CA PHE A 25 2.02 -0.96 12.42
C PHE A 25 2.52 -2.41 12.25
N ASP A 26 1.65 -3.38 12.50
CA ASP A 26 1.95 -4.80 12.28
C ASP A 26 2.01 -5.11 10.78
N LYS A 27 3.14 -5.65 10.32
CA LYS A 27 3.36 -6.07 8.94
C LYS A 27 2.40 -7.18 8.51
N GLY A 28 2.01 -8.06 9.44
CA GLY A 28 1.06 -9.15 9.17
C GLY A 28 -0.36 -8.67 8.86
N ALA A 29 -0.70 -7.44 9.24
CA ALA A 29 -1.99 -6.81 8.97
C ALA A 29 -2.01 -6.00 7.65
N MET A 30 -0.93 -6.05 6.86
CA MET A 30 -0.77 -5.21 5.67
C MET A 30 -1.09 -5.93 4.37
N GLN A 31 -1.55 -5.16 3.39
CA GLN A 31 -1.66 -5.60 2.01
C GLN A 31 -1.03 -4.56 1.08
N VAL A 32 -0.53 -5.00 -0.07
CA VAL A 32 0.02 -4.10 -1.09
C VAL A 32 -0.19 -4.70 -2.48
N THR A 33 -0.54 -3.86 -3.45
CA THR A 33 -0.66 -4.28 -4.85
C THR A 33 0.72 -4.52 -5.46
N ALA A 34 0.78 -5.15 -6.64
CA ALA A 34 2.02 -5.22 -7.39
C ALA A 34 2.56 -3.80 -7.71
N ASP A 35 3.88 -3.67 -7.71
CA ASP A 35 4.60 -2.43 -8.05
C ASP A 35 5.11 -2.43 -9.51
N ARG A 36 4.90 -3.53 -10.23
CA ARG A 36 5.17 -3.64 -11.67
C ARG A 36 4.01 -4.25 -12.45
N THR A 37 3.88 -3.85 -13.70
CA THR A 37 2.93 -4.45 -14.67
C THR A 37 3.43 -5.80 -15.16
N SER A 38 2.59 -6.52 -15.91
CA SER A 38 2.94 -7.82 -16.50
C SER A 38 4.10 -7.77 -17.50
N VAL A 39 4.39 -6.59 -18.06
CA VAL A 39 5.54 -6.36 -18.96
C VAL A 39 6.76 -5.79 -18.23
N GLY A 40 6.68 -5.62 -16.91
CA GLY A 40 7.79 -5.21 -16.06
C GLY A 40 7.94 -3.70 -15.84
N ASP A 41 7.04 -2.88 -16.38
CA ASP A 41 7.06 -1.43 -16.17
C ASP A 41 6.57 -1.08 -14.76
N PRO A 42 7.03 0.03 -14.15
CA PRO A 42 6.46 0.55 -12.91
C PRO A 42 4.95 0.80 -13.03
N VAL A 43 4.20 0.55 -11.97
CA VAL A 43 2.76 0.87 -11.96
C VAL A 43 2.52 2.37 -11.87
N ASP A 44 1.42 2.81 -12.48
CA ASP A 44 0.99 4.20 -12.48
C ASP A 44 0.23 4.59 -11.18
N SER A 45 -0.31 3.57 -10.50
CA SER A 45 -0.92 3.68 -9.18
C SER A 45 -0.61 2.43 -8.38
N LEU A 46 -0.22 2.62 -7.12
CA LEU A 46 0.02 1.56 -6.15
C LEU A 46 -0.88 1.80 -4.94
N GLN A 47 -1.53 0.74 -4.48
CA GLN A 47 -2.31 0.76 -3.25
C GLN A 47 -1.66 -0.11 -2.17
N PHE A 48 -1.75 0.34 -0.94
CA PHE A 48 -1.37 -0.43 0.24
C PHE A 48 -2.42 -0.23 1.33
N SER A 49 -2.45 -1.11 2.32
CA SER A 49 -3.34 -0.98 3.46
C SER A 49 -2.76 -1.55 4.74
N VAL A 50 -3.34 -1.16 5.86
CA VAL A 50 -3.16 -1.80 7.18
C VAL A 50 -4.53 -2.00 7.81
N SER A 51 -4.88 -3.24 8.19
CA SER A 51 -6.03 -3.50 9.07
C SER A 51 -5.67 -3.12 10.50
N TRP A 52 -6.55 -2.34 11.15
CA TRP A 52 -6.38 -1.87 12.51
C TRP A 52 -7.75 -1.59 13.15
N GLN A 53 -8.05 -2.30 14.24
CA GLN A 53 -9.28 -2.13 15.04
C GLN A 53 -10.60 -2.28 14.24
N GLY A 54 -10.64 -3.19 13.27
CA GLY A 54 -11.83 -3.41 12.43
C GLY A 54 -12.01 -2.36 11.33
N GLU A 55 -11.02 -1.49 11.13
CA GLU A 55 -10.95 -0.54 10.03
C GLU A 55 -9.67 -0.77 9.23
N CYS A 56 -9.63 -0.18 8.03
CA CYS A 56 -8.52 -0.23 7.12
C CYS A 56 -8.01 1.17 6.84
N LEU A 57 -6.74 1.42 7.16
CA LEU A 57 -6.03 2.55 6.57
C LEU A 57 -5.64 2.15 5.15
N VAL A 58 -6.30 2.70 4.13
CA VAL A 58 -6.03 2.43 2.72
C VAL A 58 -5.32 3.63 2.10
N GLY A 59 -4.13 3.40 1.57
CA GLY A 59 -3.35 4.43 0.91
C GLY A 59 -3.13 4.18 -0.57
N GLN A 60 -2.98 5.27 -1.32
CA GLN A 60 -2.71 5.26 -2.75
C GLN A 60 -1.62 6.27 -3.09
N VAL A 61 -0.71 5.86 -3.98
CA VAL A 61 0.46 6.62 -4.44
C VAL A 61 0.76 6.29 -5.90
N GLY A 62 1.64 7.07 -6.54
CA GLY A 62 2.09 6.86 -7.91
C GLY A 62 1.81 8.05 -8.83
N PRO A 63 2.32 8.03 -10.07
CA PRO A 63 2.24 9.17 -11.00
C PRO A 63 0.81 9.66 -11.29
N SER A 64 -0.17 8.75 -11.36
CA SER A 64 -1.58 9.12 -11.53
C SER A 64 -2.29 9.56 -10.24
N THR A 65 -1.59 9.58 -9.10
CA THR A 65 -2.13 10.05 -7.83
C THR A 65 -1.56 11.44 -7.52
N PRO A 66 -2.37 12.53 -7.52
CA PRO A 66 -1.88 13.91 -7.41
C PRO A 66 -1.02 14.20 -6.17
N ALA A 67 -1.31 13.51 -5.06
CA ALA A 67 -0.54 13.51 -3.84
C ALA A 67 -0.76 12.19 -3.09
N PRO A 68 0.22 11.69 -2.30
CA PRO A 68 0.03 10.51 -1.47
C PRO A 68 -1.18 10.68 -0.58
N THR A 69 -2.18 9.82 -0.76
CA THR A 69 -3.45 9.88 -0.06
C THR A 69 -3.61 8.66 0.81
N ALA A 70 -4.30 8.81 1.94
CA ALA A 70 -4.78 7.71 2.74
C ALA A 70 -6.17 8.04 3.30
N LEU A 71 -7.02 7.03 3.37
CA LEU A 71 -8.38 7.10 3.90
C LEU A 71 -8.59 5.97 4.90
N VAL A 72 -9.48 6.17 5.87
CA VAL A 72 -9.96 5.10 6.74
C VAL A 72 -11.26 4.57 6.14
N LEU A 73 -11.30 3.27 5.89
CA LEU A 73 -12.42 2.55 5.29
C LEU A 73 -12.79 1.34 6.16
N PRO A 74 -14.04 0.85 6.10
CA PRO A 74 -14.39 -0.43 6.70
C PRO A 74 -13.58 -1.59 6.08
N GLU A 75 -13.38 -2.66 6.85
CA GLU A 75 -12.91 -3.93 6.30
C GLU A 75 -13.91 -4.49 5.26
N LEU A 76 -13.39 -5.26 4.31
CA LEU A 76 -14.23 -5.93 3.33
C LEU A 76 -14.93 -7.13 3.98
N ASP A 77 -16.19 -7.38 3.62
CA ASP A 77 -16.93 -8.58 4.06
C ASP A 77 -16.22 -9.89 3.64
N SER A 78 -15.45 -9.85 2.55
CA SER A 78 -14.61 -10.94 2.07
C SER A 78 -13.34 -11.17 2.91
N GLY A 79 -13.08 -10.31 3.89
CA GLY A 79 -11.82 -10.21 4.62
C GLY A 79 -10.81 -9.30 3.93
N GLY A 80 -9.93 -8.69 4.72
CA GLY A 80 -8.89 -7.78 4.27
C GLY A 80 -9.40 -6.36 3.96
N CYS A 81 -8.54 -5.58 3.31
CA CYS A 81 -8.70 -4.15 3.10
C CYS A 81 -8.67 -3.71 1.63
N LEU A 82 -8.06 -4.50 0.75
CA LEU A 82 -7.93 -4.19 -0.68
C LEU A 82 -8.75 -5.15 -1.53
N VAL A 83 -9.37 -4.62 -2.57
CA VAL A 83 -10.10 -5.40 -3.58
C VAL A 83 -9.11 -5.86 -4.66
N GLY A 84 -9.21 -7.13 -5.05
CA GLY A 84 -8.37 -7.73 -6.09
C GLY A 84 -7.12 -8.39 -5.53
N ASP A 85 -6.17 -8.68 -6.42
CA ASP A 85 -4.95 -9.40 -6.05
C ASP A 85 -3.93 -8.48 -5.36
N THR A 86 -3.40 -8.98 -4.25
CA THR A 86 -2.32 -8.34 -3.51
C THR A 86 -1.09 -9.23 -3.60
N ARG A 87 0.10 -8.64 -3.60
CA ARG A 87 1.32 -9.43 -3.57
C ARG A 87 1.57 -9.93 -2.14
N SER A 88 2.05 -11.16 -2.01
CA SER A 88 2.50 -11.69 -0.72
C SER A 88 3.59 -10.78 -0.14
N ILE A 89 3.64 -10.65 1.20
CA ILE A 89 4.66 -9.88 1.91
C ILE A 89 5.58 -10.87 2.64
N ASP A 90 6.52 -11.47 1.91
CA ASP A 90 7.38 -12.59 2.35
C ASP A 90 8.84 -12.17 2.68
N TRP A 91 9.04 -10.88 2.93
CA TRP A 91 10.35 -10.24 3.10
C TRP A 91 10.52 -9.46 4.40
#